data_AF-A0A535MN52-F1
#
_entry.id   AF-A0A535MN52-F1
#
_cell.length_a   1.000
_cell.length_b   1.000
_cell.length_c   1.000
_cell.angle_alpha   90.00
_cell.angle_beta   90.00
_cell.angle_gamma   90.00
#
_symmetry.space_group_name_H-M   'P 1'
#
loop_
_entity.id
_entity.type
_entity.pdbx_description
1 polymer ?
#
loop_
_entity_poly.entity_id
_entity_poly.type
_entity_poly.pdbx_seq_one_letter_code
_entity_poly.pdbx_strand_id
1 'polypeptide(L)'
;MSSDPRRLREVLDAAGYAEPTVLAALGLPRLPDARGMERRMLLHRTRGGSPLETLVRLLLLGEPVDEPAFLSAVAPTALADWASAGLVAADGDVIRPRLRLRPHRGLLLAHDAPRGEGEPLPADFVMGVGNSSITLSELTVRRHSRRTLDLGTGCGVQALLAAPHS
;
A
#
# COMPACT_ATOMS: atom_id res chain seq x y z
N MET A 1 -9.26 -20.92 -6.01
CA MET A 1 -10.20 -20.32 -5.04
C MET A 1 -9.73 -18.90 -4.78
N SER A 2 -10.56 -17.88 -5.00
CA SER A 2 -10.18 -16.49 -4.74
C SER A 2 -10.11 -16.26 -3.23
N SER A 3 -9.01 -15.69 -2.74
CA SER A 3 -8.87 -15.26 -1.34
C SER A 3 -9.99 -14.28 -0.93
N ASP A 4 -10.54 -14.39 0.28
CA ASP A 4 -11.47 -13.39 0.82
C ASP A 4 -10.68 -12.12 1.21
N PRO A 5 -10.90 -10.97 0.53
CA PRO A 5 -10.17 -9.74 0.81
C PRO A 5 -10.40 -9.22 2.23
N ARG A 6 -11.51 -9.58 2.89
CA ARG A 6 -11.76 -9.18 4.29
C ARG A 6 -10.78 -9.85 5.25
N ARG A 7 -10.43 -11.10 5.01
CA ARG A 7 -9.47 -11.83 5.86
C ARG A 7 -8.06 -11.26 5.73
N LEU A 8 -7.65 -10.84 4.52
CA LEU A 8 -6.38 -10.14 4.33
C LEU A 8 -6.38 -8.78 5.01
N ARG A 9 -7.51 -8.06 4.94
CA ARG A 9 -7.70 -6.80 5.65
C ARG A 9 -7.58 -6.96 7.16
N GLU A 10 -8.20 -7.99 7.74
CA GLU A 10 -8.10 -8.29 9.18
C GLU A 10 -6.65 -8.52 9.63
N VAL A 11 -5.84 -9.21 8.82
CA VAL A 11 -4.41 -9.41 9.11
C VAL A 11 -3.64 -8.07 9.09
N LEU A 12 -3.91 -7.22 8.09
CA LEU A 12 -3.32 -5.88 8.03
C LEU A 12 -3.72 -5.02 9.23
N ASP A 13 -5.01 -5.03 9.60
CA ASP A 13 -5.50 -4.29 10.76
C ASP A 13 -4.89 -4.82 12.08
N ALA A 14 -4.78 -6.14 12.25
CA ALA A 14 -4.17 -6.77 13.42
C ALA A 14 -2.67 -6.45 13.57
N ALA A 15 -1.96 -6.32 12.45
CA ALA A 15 -0.57 -5.86 12.44
C ALA A 15 -0.44 -4.34 12.66
N GLY A 16 -1.56 -3.60 12.73
CA GLY A 16 -1.57 -2.15 12.84
C GLY A 16 -1.17 -1.43 11.55
N TYR A 17 -1.38 -2.05 10.38
CA TYR A 17 -1.07 -1.47 9.07
C TYR A 17 -2.06 -0.36 8.67
N ALA A 18 -2.05 0.72 9.45
CA ALA A 18 -2.86 1.92 9.27
C ALA A 18 -1.97 3.16 9.22
N GLU A 19 -2.42 4.22 8.54
CA GLU A 19 -1.61 5.42 8.28
C GLU A 19 -0.95 6.00 9.56
N PRO A 20 -1.66 6.23 10.69
CA PRO A 20 -1.03 6.78 11.89
C PRO A 20 0.06 5.88 12.48
N THR A 21 -0.18 4.58 12.52
CA THR A 21 0.74 3.59 13.08
C THR A 21 1.98 3.42 12.20
N VAL A 22 1.79 3.37 10.88
CA VAL A 22 2.89 3.33 9.91
C VAL A 22 3.74 4.59 10.01
N LEU A 23 3.12 5.77 10.13
CA LEU A 23 3.86 7.04 10.30
C LEU A 23 4.68 7.05 11.58
N ALA A 24 4.11 6.55 12.70
CA ALA A 24 4.82 6.42 13.95
C ALA A 24 6.03 5.48 13.84
N ALA A 25 5.84 4.30 13.23
CA ALA A 25 6.92 3.33 12.99
C ALA A 25 8.02 3.90 12.08
N LEU A 26 7.65 4.71 11.09
CA LEU A 26 8.60 5.36 10.18
C LEU A 26 9.21 6.63 10.77
N GLY A 27 8.69 7.18 11.86
CA GLY A 27 9.11 8.47 12.42
C GLY A 27 8.97 9.62 11.41
N LEU A 28 7.85 9.68 10.70
CA LEU A 28 7.56 10.67 9.66
C LEU A 28 6.22 11.39 9.91
N PRO A 29 6.09 12.66 9.48
CA PRO A 29 4.84 13.40 9.59
C PRO A 29 3.85 13.09 8.46
N ARG A 30 4.32 12.46 7.36
CA ARG A 30 3.51 12.09 6.19
C ARG A 30 4.11 10.86 5.51
N LEU A 31 3.27 10.09 4.80
CA LEU A 31 3.74 8.88 4.14
C LEU A 31 4.64 9.25 2.96
N PRO A 32 5.81 8.60 2.84
CA PRO A 32 6.81 8.94 1.83
C PRO A 32 6.47 8.35 0.46
N ASP A 33 7.06 8.90 -0.59
CA ASP A 33 7.10 8.25 -1.91
C ASP A 33 8.25 7.22 -2.00
N ALA A 34 9.14 7.21 -0.99
CA ALA A 34 10.17 6.22 -0.73
C ALA A 34 11.19 6.03 -1.86
N ARG A 35 11.82 7.13 -2.30
CA ARG A 35 12.84 7.17 -3.36
C ARG A 35 14.22 7.58 -2.83
N GLY A 36 15.30 7.27 -3.55
CA GLY A 36 16.65 7.74 -3.25
C GLY A 36 17.11 7.54 -1.79
N MET A 37 17.68 8.58 -1.19
CA MET A 37 18.20 8.55 0.19
C MET A 37 17.10 8.30 1.24
N GLU A 38 15.89 8.79 1.02
CA GLU A 38 14.75 8.58 1.92
C GLU A 38 14.46 7.09 2.05
N ARG A 39 14.47 6.34 0.94
CA ARG A 39 14.29 4.88 0.94
C ARG A 39 15.26 4.18 1.90
N ARG A 40 16.56 4.49 1.81
CA ARG A 40 17.60 3.86 2.64
C ARG A 40 17.36 4.09 4.14
N MET A 41 16.96 5.30 4.51
CA MET A 41 16.59 5.62 5.89
C MET A 41 15.38 4.80 6.36
N LEU A 42 14.34 4.69 5.53
CA LEU A 42 13.13 3.93 5.88
C LEU A 42 13.41 2.43 6.05
N LEU A 43 14.25 1.87 5.18
CA LEU A 43 14.73 0.49 5.31
C LEU A 43 15.61 0.26 6.53
N HIS A 44 16.21 1.31 7.10
CA HIS A 44 16.91 1.26 8.38
C HIS A 44 15.97 1.32 9.58
N ARG A 45 14.94 2.17 9.52
CA ARG A 45 13.95 2.31 10.59
C ARG A 45 13.02 1.10 10.76
N THR A 46 12.95 0.22 9.75
CA THR A 46 12.08 -0.96 9.71
C THR A 46 12.88 -2.27 9.78
N ARG A 47 13.91 -2.35 10.62
CA ARG A 47 14.79 -3.53 10.76
C ARG A 47 14.50 -4.41 11.98
N GLY A 48 13.55 -4.02 12.82
CA GLY A 48 13.17 -4.71 14.05
C GLY A 48 12.39 -6.00 13.82
N GLY A 49 11.86 -6.23 12.61
CA GLY A 49 11.27 -7.53 12.23
C GLY A 49 9.87 -7.77 12.80
N SER A 50 9.21 -6.75 13.32
CA SER A 50 7.79 -6.84 13.70
C SER A 50 6.89 -7.13 12.48
N PRO A 51 5.69 -7.69 12.67
CA PRO A 51 4.72 -7.86 11.59
C PRO A 51 4.46 -6.56 10.81
N LEU A 52 4.28 -5.46 11.53
CA LEU A 52 4.08 -4.13 10.93
C LEU A 52 5.26 -3.74 10.04
N GLU A 53 6.49 -3.85 10.54
CA GLU A 53 7.68 -3.46 9.78
C GLU A 53 7.89 -4.33 8.54
N THR A 54 7.63 -5.64 8.66
CA THR A 54 7.71 -6.57 7.54
C THR A 54 6.70 -6.19 6.45
N LEU A 55 5.45 -5.89 6.84
CA LEU A 55 4.41 -5.46 5.91
C LEU A 55 4.69 -4.07 5.32
N VAL A 56 5.25 -3.14 6.08
CA VAL A 56 5.69 -1.82 5.59
C VAL A 56 6.80 -1.97 4.55
N ARG A 57 7.81 -2.80 4.81
CA ARG A 57 8.87 -3.08 3.84
C ARG A 57 8.27 -3.65 2.56
N LEU A 58 7.46 -4.69 2.68
CA LEU A 58 6.92 -5.41 1.54
C LEU A 58 5.92 -4.57 0.74
N LEU A 59 4.86 -4.09 1.39
CA LEU A 59 3.69 -3.51 0.72
C LEU A 59 3.78 -2.00 0.51
N LEU A 60 4.43 -1.24 1.41
CA LEU A 60 4.57 0.21 1.23
C LEU A 60 5.85 0.56 0.47
N LEU A 61 6.99 0.03 0.93
CA LEU A 61 8.29 0.35 0.36
C LEU A 61 8.58 -0.47 -0.89
N GLY A 62 7.88 -1.59 -1.13
CA GLY A 62 8.13 -2.44 -2.28
C GLY A 62 9.43 -3.24 -2.15
N GLU A 63 9.89 -3.50 -0.94
CA GLU A 63 11.12 -4.23 -0.64
C GLU A 63 10.83 -5.72 -0.45
N PRO A 64 11.54 -6.63 -1.15
CA PRO A 64 11.44 -8.05 -0.88
C PRO A 64 11.76 -8.41 0.59
N VAL A 65 11.11 -9.45 1.11
CA VAL A 65 11.34 -9.96 2.47
C VAL A 65 11.51 -11.47 2.43
N ASP A 66 12.16 -12.03 3.44
CA ASP A 66 12.32 -13.49 3.56
C ASP A 66 10.97 -14.15 3.87
N GLU A 67 10.73 -15.34 3.31
CA GLU A 67 9.49 -16.10 3.49
C GLU A 67 9.12 -16.33 4.97
N PRO A 68 10.04 -16.72 5.87
CA PRO A 68 9.69 -16.90 7.28
C PRO A 68 9.17 -15.63 7.95
N ALA A 69 9.77 -14.47 7.63
CA ALA A 69 9.32 -13.18 8.15
C ALA A 69 7.93 -12.82 7.62
N PHE A 70 7.69 -13.05 6.32
CA PHE A 70 6.39 -12.86 5.71
C PHE A 70 5.31 -13.75 6.35
N LEU A 71 5.55 -15.06 6.45
CA LEU A 71 4.60 -16.01 7.04
C LEU A 71 4.27 -15.67 8.50
N SER A 72 5.27 -15.23 9.28
CA SER A 72 5.04 -14.75 10.63
C SER A 72 4.21 -13.47 10.67
N ALA A 73 4.42 -12.55 9.72
CA ALA A 73 3.70 -11.28 9.66
C ALA A 73 2.24 -11.43 9.18
N VAL A 74 1.93 -12.48 8.42
CA VAL A 74 0.58 -12.68 7.85
C VAL A 74 -0.24 -13.78 8.53
N ALA A 75 0.27 -14.41 9.58
CA ALA A 75 -0.47 -15.42 10.32
C ALA A 75 -1.84 -14.87 10.80
N PRO A 76 -2.93 -15.67 10.71
CA PRO A 76 -2.99 -17.09 10.36
C PRO A 76 -3.32 -17.36 8.87
N THR A 77 -3.09 -16.40 7.97
CA THR A 77 -3.24 -16.63 6.51
C THR A 77 -1.99 -17.26 5.91
N ALA A 78 -2.14 -17.89 4.75
CA ALA A 78 -1.04 -18.53 4.04
C ALA A 78 -0.56 -17.66 2.87
N LEU A 79 0.67 -17.88 2.40
CA LEU A 79 1.20 -17.24 1.20
C LEU A 79 0.28 -17.36 -0.01
N ALA A 80 -0.40 -18.50 -0.18
CA ALA A 80 -1.35 -18.72 -1.27
C ALA A 80 -2.52 -17.72 -1.27
N ASP A 81 -2.97 -17.26 -0.09
CA ASP A 81 -4.05 -16.27 0.01
C ASP A 81 -3.61 -14.93 -0.58
N TRP A 82 -2.40 -14.48 -0.24
CA TRP A 82 -1.84 -13.21 -0.72
C TRP A 82 -1.41 -13.26 -2.19
N ALA A 83 -0.89 -14.39 -2.63
CA ALA A 83 -0.52 -14.62 -4.03
C ALA A 83 -1.76 -14.66 -4.93
N SER A 84 -2.84 -15.34 -4.49
CA SER A 84 -4.11 -15.39 -5.24
C SER A 84 -4.83 -14.03 -5.27
N ALA A 85 -4.62 -13.17 -4.26
CA ALA A 85 -5.04 -11.78 -4.27
C ALA A 85 -4.20 -10.87 -5.21
N GLY A 86 -3.11 -11.37 -5.77
CA GLY A 86 -2.20 -10.60 -6.62
C GLY A 86 -1.34 -9.58 -5.87
N LEU A 87 -1.20 -9.70 -4.54
CA LEU A 87 -0.42 -8.75 -3.72
C LEU A 87 1.08 -9.08 -3.73
N VAL A 88 1.42 -10.36 -3.76
CA VAL A 88 2.80 -10.85 -3.63
C VAL A 88 3.07 -12.03 -4.55
N ALA A 89 4.34 -12.40 -4.71
CA ALA A 89 4.75 -13.68 -5.25
C ALA A 89 6.02 -14.18 -4.56
N ALA A 90 6.17 -15.50 -4.49
CA ALA A 90 7.41 -16.13 -4.06
C ALA A 90 8.41 -16.25 -5.23
N ASP A 91 9.68 -16.10 -4.91
CA ASP A 91 10.83 -16.45 -5.72
C ASP A 91 11.86 -17.14 -4.81
N GLY A 92 11.84 -18.46 -4.79
CA GLY A 92 12.53 -19.24 -3.75
C GLY A 92 12.07 -18.82 -2.35
N ASP A 93 13.03 -18.57 -1.46
CA ASP A 93 12.79 -18.17 -0.07
C ASP A 93 12.49 -16.68 0.10
N VAL A 94 12.27 -15.94 -0.99
CA VAL A 94 12.03 -14.50 -0.99
C VAL A 94 10.62 -14.18 -1.48
N ILE A 95 9.89 -13.39 -0.71
CA ILE A 95 8.58 -12.86 -1.07
C ILE A 95 8.74 -11.47 -1.66
N ARG A 96 8.27 -11.29 -2.89
CA ARG A 96 8.29 -10.01 -3.60
C ARG A 96 6.89 -9.42 -3.71
N PRO A 97 6.74 -8.09 -3.57
CA PRO A 97 5.49 -7.42 -3.80
C PRO A 97 5.19 -7.38 -5.30
N ARG A 98 3.92 -7.60 -5.67
CA ARG A 98 3.44 -7.43 -7.06
C ARG A 98 2.92 -6.02 -7.31
N LEU A 99 2.51 -5.34 -6.25
CA LEU A 99 2.03 -3.97 -6.21
C LEU A 99 2.39 -3.33 -4.87
N ARG A 100 2.15 -2.02 -4.74
CA ARG A 100 2.23 -1.31 -3.46
C ARG A 100 0.84 -1.08 -2.89
N LEU A 101 0.73 -1.16 -1.57
CA LEU A 101 -0.51 -0.93 -0.82
C LEU A 101 -0.29 0.19 0.20
N ARG A 102 -0.88 1.35 -0.06
CA ARG A 102 -0.73 2.56 0.76
C ARG A 102 -1.95 2.78 1.65
N PRO A 103 -1.79 2.82 2.99
CA PRO A 103 -2.82 3.35 3.88
C PRO A 103 -3.03 4.84 3.62
N HIS A 104 -4.28 5.28 3.49
CA HIS A 104 -4.61 6.69 3.31
C HIS A 104 -6.04 6.98 3.79
N ARG A 105 -6.19 7.80 4.83
CA ARG A 105 -7.52 8.25 5.33
C ARG A 105 -8.50 7.10 5.59
N GLY A 106 -8.03 6.02 6.21
CA GLY A 106 -8.83 4.84 6.51
C GLY A 106 -9.04 3.87 5.33
N LEU A 107 -8.51 4.20 4.15
CA LEU A 107 -8.50 3.34 2.97
C LEU A 107 -7.16 2.61 2.83
N LEU A 108 -7.16 1.51 2.08
CA LEU A 108 -5.96 0.85 1.56
C LEU A 108 -5.99 0.93 0.04
N LEU A 109 -5.00 1.59 -0.54
CA LEU A 109 -4.97 1.91 -1.96
C LEU A 109 -3.85 1.12 -2.63
N ALA A 110 -4.24 0.23 -3.55
CA ALA A 110 -3.30 -0.52 -4.38
C ALA A 110 -2.84 0.32 -5.56
N HIS A 111 -1.55 0.27 -5.89
CA HIS A 111 -0.97 0.95 -7.05
C HIS A 111 0.35 0.31 -7.46
N ASP A 112 0.87 0.70 -8.62
CA ASP A 112 2.06 0.07 -9.16
C ASP A 112 3.35 0.49 -8.41
N ALA A 113 4.29 -0.46 -8.43
CA ALA A 113 5.67 -0.24 -8.04
C ALA A 113 6.49 0.13 -9.28
N PRO A 114 7.30 1.22 -9.25
CA PRO A 114 8.19 1.54 -10.35
C PRO A 114 9.25 0.44 -10.51
N ARG A 115 9.57 0.07 -11.75
CA ARG A 115 10.56 -0.99 -12.08
C ARG A 115 12.01 -0.60 -11.76
N GLY A 116 12.28 0.69 -11.60
CA GLY A 116 13.60 1.24 -11.30
C GLY A 116 13.59 2.77 -11.42
N GLU A 117 14.62 3.44 -10.92
CA GLU A 117 14.81 4.87 -11.17
C GLU A 117 15.21 5.09 -12.64
N GLY A 118 14.52 5.99 -13.35
CA GLY A 118 14.81 6.34 -14.75
C GLY A 118 14.18 5.41 -15.80
N GLU A 119 13.59 4.29 -15.39
CA GLU A 119 12.84 3.41 -16.29
C GLU A 119 11.54 4.08 -16.78
N PRO A 120 11.22 4.02 -18.08
CA PRO A 120 9.93 4.48 -18.59
C PRO A 120 8.79 3.75 -17.88
N LEU A 121 7.77 4.50 -17.47
CA LEU A 121 6.56 3.91 -16.91
C LEU A 121 5.75 3.24 -18.04
N PRO A 122 5.21 2.04 -17.82
CA PRO A 122 4.26 1.42 -18.74
C PRO A 122 3.05 2.32 -19.03
N ALA A 123 2.44 2.14 -20.20
CA ALA A 123 1.26 2.93 -20.60
C ALA A 123 0.05 2.71 -19.67
N ASP A 124 -0.03 1.54 -19.04
CA ASP A 124 -1.05 1.11 -18.08
C ASP A 124 -0.62 1.31 -16.62
N PHE A 125 0.46 2.05 -16.36
CA PHE A 125 0.97 2.27 -15.01
C PHE A 125 -0.02 3.06 -14.14
N VAL A 126 -0.41 2.47 -13.01
CA VAL A 126 -1.28 3.08 -12.01
C VAL A 126 -0.46 3.77 -10.93
N MET A 127 -0.48 5.11 -10.93
CA MET A 127 0.17 5.91 -9.88
C MET A 127 -0.60 5.80 -8.55
N GLY A 128 0.16 5.72 -7.46
CA GLY A 128 -0.39 5.84 -6.10
C GLY A 128 -0.80 7.28 -5.76
N VAL A 129 -1.14 7.51 -4.50
CA VAL A 129 -1.51 8.84 -4.00
C VAL A 129 -0.29 9.77 -4.07
N GLY A 130 -0.35 10.79 -4.92
CA GLY A 130 0.65 11.85 -5.01
C GLY A 130 0.18 13.17 -4.40
N ASN A 131 1.06 14.19 -4.42
CA ASN A 131 0.72 15.54 -3.96
C ASN A 131 -0.49 16.14 -4.69
N SER A 132 -0.62 15.90 -6.00
CA SER A 132 -1.77 16.34 -6.78
C SER A 132 -3.07 15.70 -6.30
N SER A 133 -3.07 14.40 -6.01
CA SER A 133 -4.21 13.69 -5.44
C SER A 133 -4.61 14.27 -4.08
N ILE A 134 -3.63 14.54 -3.22
CA ILE A 134 -3.85 15.15 -1.90
C ILE A 134 -4.46 16.55 -2.07
N THR A 135 -3.85 17.43 -2.86
CA THR A 135 -4.36 18.79 -3.11
C THR A 135 -5.78 18.76 -3.66
N LEU A 136 -6.07 17.91 -4.64
CA LEU A 136 -7.43 17.78 -5.17
C LEU A 136 -8.42 17.32 -4.09
N SER A 137 -8.03 16.38 -3.24
CA SER A 137 -8.89 15.88 -2.16
C SER A 137 -9.17 16.92 -1.06
N GLU A 138 -8.24 17.85 -0.81
CA GLU A 138 -8.43 18.99 0.10
C GLU A 138 -9.35 20.06 -0.50
N LEU A 139 -9.27 20.28 -1.81
CA LEU A 139 -10.07 21.29 -2.52
C LEU A 139 -11.45 20.78 -2.95
N THR A 140 -11.72 19.47 -2.82
CA THR A 140 -12.98 18.86 -3.24
C THR A 140 -14.14 19.35 -2.37
N VAL A 141 -15.16 19.93 -3.01
CA VAL A 141 -16.42 20.33 -2.35
C VAL A 141 -17.22 19.08 -1.97
N ARG A 142 -17.45 18.85 -0.68
CA ARG A 142 -18.09 17.63 -0.13
C ARG A 142 -19.59 17.74 0.08
N ARG A 143 -20.28 18.54 -0.75
CA ARG A 143 -21.75 18.58 -0.75
C ARG A 143 -22.29 17.26 -1.30
N HIS A 144 -23.28 16.68 -0.63
CA HIS A 144 -23.91 15.44 -1.08
C HIS A 144 -24.43 15.57 -2.52
N SER A 145 -24.04 14.63 -3.39
CA SER A 145 -24.55 14.49 -4.76
C SER A 145 -25.40 13.21 -4.88
N ARG A 146 -26.13 13.00 -5.98
CA ARG A 146 -26.84 11.72 -6.20
C ARG A 146 -25.99 10.71 -6.98
N ARG A 147 -24.97 11.21 -7.69
CA ARG A 147 -24.13 10.49 -8.65
C ARG A 147 -22.83 11.27 -8.81
N THR A 148 -21.71 10.56 -8.69
CA THR A 148 -20.36 11.10 -8.89
C THR A 148 -19.64 10.27 -9.96
N LEU A 149 -18.88 10.93 -10.83
CA LEU A 149 -18.00 10.31 -11.82
C LEU A 149 -16.56 10.75 -11.56
N ASP A 150 -15.67 9.78 -11.36
CA ASP A 150 -14.22 9.99 -11.27
C ASP A 150 -13.56 9.57 -12.60
N LEU A 151 -13.32 10.56 -13.47
CA LEU A 151 -12.71 10.31 -14.77
C LEU A 151 -11.18 10.24 -14.62
N GLY A 152 -10.60 9.11 -15.05
CA GLY A 152 -9.16 8.86 -14.83
C GLY A 152 -8.86 8.42 -13.40
N THR A 153 -9.71 7.57 -12.83
CA THR A 153 -9.71 7.21 -11.39
C THR A 153 -8.39 6.64 -10.87
N GLY A 154 -7.55 6.04 -11.72
CA GLY A 154 -6.26 5.47 -11.32
C GLY A 154 -6.41 4.48 -10.17
N CYS A 155 -5.73 4.72 -9.05
CA CYS A 155 -5.87 3.91 -7.83
C CYS A 155 -7.20 4.09 -7.08
N GLY A 156 -8.12 4.91 -7.58
CA GLY A 156 -9.47 5.07 -7.04
C GLY A 156 -9.60 6.08 -5.90
N VAL A 157 -8.53 6.78 -5.52
CA VAL A 157 -8.51 7.60 -4.30
C VAL A 157 -9.60 8.68 -4.29
N GLN A 158 -9.85 9.36 -5.40
CA GLN A 158 -10.87 10.42 -5.44
C GLN A 158 -12.28 9.83 -5.38
N ALA A 159 -12.57 8.80 -6.19
CA ALA A 159 -13.84 8.08 -6.13
C ALA A 159 -14.15 7.56 -4.71
N LEU A 160 -13.19 6.92 -4.06
CA LEU A 160 -13.36 6.36 -2.72
C LEU A 160 -13.55 7.43 -1.66
N LEU A 161 -12.80 8.54 -1.73
CA LEU A 161 -12.99 9.68 -0.83
C LEU A 161 -14.29 10.45 -1.09
N ALA A 162 -14.87 10.32 -2.29
CA ALA A 162 -16.14 10.92 -2.66
C ALA A 162 -17.36 10.05 -2.29
N ALA A 163 -17.18 8.74 -2.13
CA ALA A 163 -18.27 7.80 -1.85
C ALA A 163 -19.15 8.18 -0.63
N PRO A 164 -18.62 8.72 0.49
CA PRO A 164 -19.45 9.12 1.63
C PRO A 164 -20.39 10.33 1.36
N HIS A 165 -20.20 11.05 0.26
CA HIS A 165 -20.99 12.22 -0.11
C HIS A 165 -21.48 12.16 -1.58
N SER A 166 -21.68 10.95 -2.09
CA SER A 166 -22.17 10.66 -3.44
C SER A 166 -23.48 9.88 -3.44
#